data_AF-A0A315X7H9-F1
#
_entry.id   AF-A0A315X7H9-F1
#
_cell.length_a   1.000
_cell.length_b   1.000
_cell.length_c   1.000
_cell.angle_alpha   90.00
_cell.angle_beta   90.00
_cell.angle_gamma   90.00
#
_symmetry.space_group_name_H-M   'P 1'
#
loop_
_entity.id
_entity.type
_entity.pdbx_description
1 polymer ?
#
loop_
_entity_poly.entity_id
_entity_poly.type
_entity_poly.pdbx_seq_one_letter_code
_entity_poly.pdbx_strand_id
1 'polypeptide(L)'
;CMGDRFCTEACPYKKVYFNYDRHVSQQCIGCFPRIEAGVAPACVRQCPGRAVFIGYLDDEDSPVHKLVKTWKVALPLHAEAGTGPNVFYVPPLSPYALKEDMSIDYENPRIPPDYLESLFGPGVHSALDLLKSEMDSVRNGGSSEMLSTLIAYNWKELLGPFTVDPATLTPTGNGH
;
A
#
# COMPACT_ATOMS: atom_id res chain seq x y z
N CYS A 1 -26.10 0.01 12.94
CA CYS A 1 -25.02 -0.12 13.94
C CYS A 1 -25.66 0.10 15.31
N MET A 2 -25.54 -0.84 16.25
CA MET A 2 -26.14 -0.76 17.60
C MET A 2 -25.15 -0.40 18.71
N GLY A 3 -23.87 -0.23 18.37
CA GLY A 3 -22.84 0.19 19.34
C GLY A 3 -22.27 -0.93 20.23
N ASP A 4 -22.51 -2.20 19.91
CA ASP A 4 -22.04 -3.35 20.71
C ASP A 4 -20.50 -3.52 20.73
N ARG A 5 -19.78 -2.89 19.78
CA ARG A 5 -18.31 -2.87 19.68
C ARG A 5 -17.62 -4.22 19.43
N PHE A 6 -18.36 -5.32 19.20
CA PHE A 6 -17.76 -6.59 18.78
C PHE A 6 -16.90 -6.46 17.51
N CYS A 7 -17.27 -5.57 16.59
CA CYS A 7 -16.46 -5.27 15.39
C CYS A 7 -15.10 -4.63 15.71
N THR A 8 -15.02 -3.77 16.74
CA THR A 8 -13.78 -3.15 17.20
C THR A 8 -12.87 -4.17 17.89
N GLU A 9 -13.46 -5.06 18.68
CA GLU A 9 -12.73 -6.13 19.36
C GLU A 9 -12.16 -7.13 18.34
N ALA A 10 -13.01 -7.64 17.44
CA ALA A 10 -12.67 -8.68 16.49
C ALA A 10 -11.66 -8.22 15.41
N CYS A 11 -11.64 -6.93 15.05
CA CYS A 11 -10.71 -6.44 14.04
C CYS A 11 -9.25 -6.55 14.54
N PRO A 12 -8.39 -7.38 13.89
CA PRO A 12 -7.01 -7.54 14.33
C PRO A 12 -6.17 -6.28 14.06
N TYR A 13 -6.56 -5.46 13.08
CA TYR A 13 -5.87 -4.22 12.71
C TYR A 13 -6.31 -2.98 13.49
N LYS A 14 -7.32 -3.12 14.37
CA LYS A 14 -7.91 -2.00 15.15
C LYS A 14 -8.29 -0.79 14.29
N LYS A 15 -8.97 -1.05 13.16
CA LYS A 15 -9.42 -0.02 12.18
C LYS A 15 -10.90 0.35 12.28
N VAL A 16 -11.59 -0.14 13.31
CA VAL A 16 -12.97 0.22 13.63
C VAL A 16 -12.98 1.03 14.92
N TYR A 17 -13.43 2.27 14.85
CA TYR A 17 -13.38 3.26 15.92
C TYR A 17 -14.78 3.52 16.44
N PHE A 18 -14.97 3.53 17.76
CA PHE A 18 -16.26 3.83 18.36
C PHE A 18 -16.45 5.33 18.52
N ASN A 19 -17.57 5.84 18.03
CA ASN A 19 -18.01 7.21 18.23
C ASN A 19 -18.89 7.27 19.48
N TYR A 20 -18.37 7.88 20.55
CA TYR A 20 -19.02 7.97 21.85
C TYR A 20 -20.25 8.87 21.85
N ASP A 21 -20.29 9.91 21.02
CA ASP A 21 -21.44 10.82 20.95
C ASP A 21 -22.63 10.16 20.27
N ARG A 22 -22.37 9.51 19.13
CA ARG A 22 -23.40 8.87 18.30
C ARG A 22 -23.71 7.44 18.71
N HIS A 23 -22.92 6.87 19.62
CA HIS A 23 -23.02 5.48 20.07
C HIS A 23 -22.96 4.46 18.91
N VAL A 24 -22.12 4.72 17.91
CA VAL A 24 -21.93 3.85 16.73
C VAL A 24 -20.46 3.63 16.42
N SER A 25 -20.11 2.49 15.84
CA SER A 25 -18.79 2.24 15.27
C SER A 25 -18.66 2.83 13.86
N GLN A 26 -17.54 3.48 13.60
CA GLN A 26 -17.15 4.06 12.31
C GLN A 26 -15.83 3.43 11.84
N GLN A 27 -15.61 3.41 10.54
CA GLN A 27 -14.38 2.87 9.93
C GLN A 27 -14.08 3.58 8.62
N CYS A 28 -12.93 3.27 8.02
CA CYS A 28 -12.63 3.68 6.67
C CYS A 28 -13.73 3.21 5.72
N ILE A 29 -14.28 4.12 4.92
CA ILE A 29 -15.33 3.82 3.95
C ILE A 29 -14.77 3.56 2.54
N GLY A 30 -13.44 3.40 2.41
CA GLY A 30 -12.77 3.27 1.12
C GLY A 30 -12.98 4.45 0.17
N CYS A 31 -13.46 5.59 0.68
CA CYS A 31 -13.98 6.69 -0.13
C CYS A 31 -15.00 6.24 -1.19
N PHE A 32 -15.91 5.32 -0.89
CA PHE A 32 -16.87 4.80 -1.88
C PHE A 32 -17.60 5.90 -2.69
N PRO A 33 -18.03 7.05 -2.14
CA PRO A 33 -18.69 8.09 -2.95
C PRO A 33 -17.78 8.69 -4.02
N ARG A 34 -16.47 8.70 -3.78
CA ARG A 34 -15.47 9.15 -4.77
C ARG A 34 -15.23 8.07 -5.81
N ILE A 35 -15.05 6.83 -5.38
CA ILE A 35 -14.84 5.67 -6.26
C ILE A 35 -15.99 5.53 -7.26
N GLU A 36 -17.24 5.64 -6.80
CA GLU A 36 -18.45 5.59 -7.65
C GLU A 36 -18.49 6.72 -8.70
N ALA A 37 -17.87 7.87 -8.40
CA ALA A 37 -17.74 8.99 -9.32
C ALA A 37 -16.45 8.95 -10.17
N GLY A 38 -15.70 7.84 -10.15
CA GLY A 38 -14.45 7.70 -10.89
C GLY A 38 -13.29 8.51 -10.30
N VAL A 39 -13.37 8.93 -9.04
CA VAL A 39 -12.36 9.72 -8.35
C VAL A 39 -11.62 8.86 -7.32
N ALA A 40 -10.28 8.85 -7.39
CA ALA A 40 -9.48 8.06 -6.46
C ALA A 40 -9.70 8.46 -4.98
N PRO A 41 -9.55 7.51 -4.03
CA PRO A 41 -9.61 7.79 -2.60
C PRO A 41 -8.69 8.93 -2.19
N ALA A 42 -9.11 9.71 -1.19
CA ALA A 42 -8.39 10.91 -0.76
C ALA A 42 -6.93 10.59 -0.34
N CYS A 43 -6.74 9.53 0.45
CA CYS A 43 -5.41 9.08 0.89
C CYS A 43 -4.49 8.64 -0.25
N VAL A 44 -5.05 8.20 -1.39
CA VAL A 44 -4.29 7.80 -2.57
C VAL A 44 -3.94 9.04 -3.40
N ARG A 45 -4.96 9.79 -3.80
CA ARG A 45 -4.81 10.93 -4.72
C ARG A 45 -3.98 12.08 -4.14
N GLN A 46 -4.05 12.28 -2.82
CA GLN A 46 -3.35 13.37 -2.14
C GLN A 46 -1.98 12.96 -1.63
N CYS A 47 -1.50 11.74 -1.90
CA CYS A 47 -0.19 11.28 -1.45
C CYS A 47 0.92 12.08 -2.13
N PRO A 48 1.64 12.98 -1.42
CA PRO A 48 2.70 13.77 -2.04
C PRO A 48 3.91 12.90 -2.43
N GLY A 49 4.12 11.80 -1.71
CA GLY A 49 5.20 10.85 -1.95
C GLY A 49 4.94 9.86 -3.09
N ARG A 50 3.76 9.91 -3.74
CA ARG A 50 3.41 9.02 -4.88
C ARG A 50 3.59 7.53 -4.56
N ALA A 51 3.33 7.16 -3.32
CA ALA A 51 3.63 5.83 -2.78
C ALA A 51 2.40 4.92 -2.66
N VAL A 52 1.22 5.41 -3.02
CA VAL A 52 -0.05 4.69 -2.84
C VAL A 52 -0.69 4.45 -4.20
N PHE A 53 -1.01 3.19 -4.47
CA PHE A 53 -1.61 2.71 -5.71
C PHE A 53 -3.04 2.23 -5.39
N ILE A 54 -3.97 2.46 -6.30
CA ILE A 54 -5.35 1.97 -6.23
C ILE A 54 -5.73 1.37 -7.59
N GLY A 55 -6.47 0.28 -7.56
CA GLY A 55 -6.90 -0.44 -8.75
C GLY A 55 -7.71 -1.68 -8.39
N TYR A 56 -8.25 -2.33 -9.40
CA TYR A 56 -8.89 -3.62 -9.22
C TYR A 56 -7.86 -4.72 -9.39
N LEU A 57 -7.89 -5.73 -8.52
CA LEU A 57 -6.88 -6.80 -8.50
C LEU A 57 -7.05 -7.79 -9.67
N ASP A 58 -8.21 -7.81 -10.30
CA ASP A 58 -8.53 -8.62 -11.48
C ASP A 58 -8.14 -7.96 -12.82
N ASP A 59 -7.81 -6.66 -12.80
CA ASP A 59 -7.25 -5.97 -13.96
C ASP A 59 -5.76 -6.29 -14.10
N GLU A 60 -5.44 -7.29 -14.94
CA GLU A 60 -4.08 -7.82 -15.15
C GLU A 60 -3.08 -6.78 -15.66
N ASP A 61 -3.57 -5.74 -16.35
CA ASP A 61 -2.74 -4.65 -16.86
C ASP A 61 -2.42 -3.60 -15.79
N SER A 62 -3.15 -3.59 -14.68
CA SER A 62 -2.99 -2.58 -13.63
C SER A 62 -1.67 -2.73 -12.85
N PRO A 63 -1.07 -1.61 -12.41
CA PRO A 63 0.07 -1.64 -11.50
C PRO A 63 -0.17 -2.47 -10.23
N VAL A 64 -1.38 -2.40 -9.67
CA VAL A 64 -1.76 -3.16 -8.46
C VAL A 64 -1.70 -4.66 -8.71
N HIS A 65 -2.26 -5.13 -9.82
CA HIS A 65 -2.18 -6.55 -10.18
C HIS A 65 -0.73 -6.98 -10.40
N LYS A 66 0.05 -6.23 -11.19
CA LYS A 66 1.44 -6.59 -11.48
C LYS A 66 2.29 -6.67 -10.20
N LEU A 67 2.15 -5.71 -9.29
CA LEU A 67 2.87 -5.70 -8.01
C LEU A 67 2.48 -6.86 -7.08
N VAL A 68 1.20 -7.24 -7.03
CA VAL A 68 0.67 -8.23 -6.09
C VAL A 68 0.71 -9.67 -6.65
N LYS A 69 0.33 -9.87 -7.90
CA LYS A 69 0.12 -11.19 -8.52
C LYS A 69 1.27 -11.61 -9.42
N THR A 70 1.77 -10.70 -10.26
CA THR A 70 2.81 -11.00 -11.25
C THR A 70 4.20 -11.04 -10.62
N TRP A 71 4.66 -9.91 -10.08
CA TRP A 71 5.98 -9.77 -9.47
C TRP A 71 6.01 -10.20 -8.00
N LYS A 72 4.84 -10.23 -7.34
CA LYS A 72 4.68 -10.65 -5.93
C LYS A 72 5.60 -9.89 -4.95
N VAL A 73 5.83 -8.61 -5.24
CA VAL A 73 6.64 -7.71 -4.40
C VAL A 73 5.79 -6.90 -3.42
N ALA A 74 4.48 -6.82 -3.64
CA ALA A 74 3.54 -6.19 -2.70
C ALA A 74 2.85 -7.26 -1.86
N LEU A 75 3.08 -7.21 -0.54
CA LEU A 75 2.71 -8.26 0.41
C LEU A 75 1.62 -7.79 1.39
N PRO A 76 0.69 -8.67 1.79
CA PRO A 76 -0.33 -8.34 2.78
C PRO A 76 0.29 -8.14 4.17
N LEU A 77 -0.27 -7.22 4.95
CA LEU A 77 0.12 -7.02 6.36
C LEU A 77 -0.60 -8.01 7.27
N HIS A 78 0.16 -8.72 8.11
CA HIS A 78 -0.36 -9.68 9.10
C HIS A 78 -1.35 -10.68 8.49
N ALA A 79 -0.94 -11.41 7.46
CA ALA A 79 -1.78 -12.38 6.77
C ALA A 79 -2.23 -13.55 7.68
N GLU A 80 -1.43 -13.88 8.70
CA GLU A 80 -1.73 -14.87 9.73
C GLU A 80 -3.00 -14.56 10.51
N ALA A 81 -3.47 -13.31 10.50
CA ALA A 81 -4.73 -12.92 11.11
C ALA A 81 -5.98 -13.48 10.37
N GLY A 82 -5.81 -14.11 9.21
CA GLY A 82 -6.85 -14.87 8.51
C GLY A 82 -7.94 -14.03 7.84
N THR A 83 -7.77 -12.70 7.76
CA THR A 83 -8.79 -11.79 7.21
C THR A 83 -8.71 -11.58 5.70
N GLY A 84 -7.63 -12.02 5.06
CA GLY A 84 -7.37 -11.75 3.63
C GLY A 84 -7.36 -10.25 3.31
N PRO A 85 -6.42 -9.46 3.89
CA PRO A 85 -6.40 -8.01 3.68
C PRO A 85 -6.16 -7.66 2.20
N ASN A 86 -6.80 -6.60 1.72
CA ASN A 86 -6.70 -6.11 0.34
C ASN A 86 -5.87 -4.82 0.23
N VAL A 87 -5.01 -4.58 1.21
CA VAL A 87 -3.98 -3.53 1.18
C VAL A 87 -2.63 -4.24 1.26
N PHE A 88 -1.76 -3.95 0.30
CA PHE A 88 -0.47 -4.61 0.14
C PHE A 88 0.65 -3.58 0.25
N TYR A 89 1.81 -4.03 0.71
CA TYR A 89 2.97 -3.19 1.00
C TYR A 89 4.18 -3.74 0.27
N VAL A 90 4.88 -2.87 -0.45
CA VAL A 90 6.21 -3.18 -0.98
C VAL A 90 7.22 -2.94 0.15
N PRO A 91 7.97 -3.96 0.60
CA PRO A 91 8.85 -3.84 1.75
C PRO A 91 10.01 -2.87 1.45
N PRO A 92 10.49 -2.11 2.44
CA PRO A 92 11.58 -1.16 2.23
C PRO A 92 12.91 -1.89 2.06
N LEU A 93 13.70 -1.48 1.07
CA LEU A 93 15.03 -2.05 0.86
C LEU A 93 16.07 -1.66 1.91
N SER A 94 15.82 -0.58 2.68
CA SER A 94 16.70 0.04 3.68
C SER A 94 18.15 0.29 3.21
N PRO A 95 18.73 1.49 3.39
CA PRO A 95 20.18 1.60 3.27
C PRO A 95 20.85 0.66 4.28
N TYR A 96 22.01 0.13 3.90
CA TYR A 96 22.83 -0.65 4.81
C TYR A 96 23.19 0.18 6.06
N ALA A 97 23.44 -0.50 7.18
CA ALA A 97 24.05 0.15 8.31
C ALA A 97 25.48 0.56 7.97
N LEU A 98 25.99 1.55 8.69
CA LEU A 98 27.36 2.00 8.56
C LEU A 98 28.07 1.70 9.88
N LYS A 99 29.31 1.20 9.79
CA LYS A 99 30.21 1.08 10.93
C LYS A 99 30.72 2.47 11.34
N GLU A 100 31.40 2.57 12.48
CA GLU A 100 31.99 3.83 12.96
C GLU A 100 32.96 4.46 11.94
N ASP A 101 33.62 3.63 11.13
CA ASP A 101 34.54 4.07 10.07
C ASP A 101 33.83 4.44 8.75
N MET A 102 32.49 4.54 8.76
CA MET A 102 31.64 4.82 7.60
C MET A 102 31.63 3.73 6.52
N SER A 103 32.26 2.57 6.75
CA SER A 103 32.12 1.41 5.87
C SER A 103 30.76 0.74 6.03
N ILE A 104 30.33 -0.03 5.02
CA ILE A 104 29.05 -0.74 5.03
C ILE A 104 29.09 -1.89 6.04
N ASP A 105 28.11 -1.93 6.95
CA ASP A 105 27.86 -3.05 7.83
C ASP A 105 26.85 -4.01 7.19
N TYR A 106 27.37 -5.13 6.70
CA TYR A 106 26.58 -6.22 6.11
C TYR A 106 26.03 -7.20 7.15
N GLU A 107 26.54 -7.16 8.40
CA GLU A 107 26.16 -8.09 9.47
C GLU A 107 24.95 -7.56 10.24
N ASN A 108 24.87 -6.24 10.43
CA ASN A 108 23.81 -5.61 11.22
C ASN A 108 22.95 -4.66 10.36
N PRO A 109 22.03 -5.15 9.52
CA PRO A 109 21.17 -4.28 8.73
C PRO A 109 20.29 -3.39 9.63
N ARG A 110 20.06 -2.14 9.20
CA ARG A 110 19.24 -1.17 9.97
C ARG A 110 17.82 -1.66 10.23
N ILE A 111 17.26 -2.40 9.29
CA ILE A 111 15.97 -3.06 9.43
C ILE A 111 16.25 -4.57 9.38
N PRO A 112 16.07 -5.30 10.50
CA PRO A 112 16.25 -6.74 10.53
C PRO A 112 15.27 -7.45 9.57
N PRO A 113 15.72 -8.41 8.74
CA PRO A 113 14.84 -9.19 7.88
C PRO A 113 13.71 -9.90 8.64
N ASP A 114 14.01 -10.47 9.81
CA ASP A 114 13.02 -11.16 10.66
C ASP A 114 11.89 -10.24 11.11
N TYR A 115 12.18 -8.94 11.29
CA TYR A 115 11.14 -7.96 11.62
C TYR A 115 10.19 -7.77 10.43
N LEU A 116 10.72 -7.65 9.21
CA LEU A 116 9.88 -7.54 8.01
C LEU A 116 9.08 -8.83 7.77
N GLU A 117 9.67 -10.00 8.05
CA GLU A 117 8.98 -11.29 7.97
C GLU A 117 7.83 -11.37 8.99
N SER A 118 8.01 -10.83 10.20
CA SER A 118 6.94 -10.76 11.20
C SER A 118 5.73 -9.92 10.76
N LEU A 119 5.92 -8.98 9.82
CA LEU A 119 4.87 -8.11 9.30
C LEU A 119 4.23 -8.67 8.03
N PHE A 120 5.02 -9.22 7.12
CA PHE A 120 4.60 -9.55 5.75
C PHE A 120 4.66 -11.05 5.42
N GLY A 121 5.14 -11.87 6.36
CA GLY A 121 5.38 -13.29 6.17
C GLY A 121 6.65 -13.60 5.36
N PRO A 122 6.93 -14.90 5.13
CA PRO A 122 8.19 -15.36 4.55
C PRO A 122 8.42 -14.90 3.09
N GLY A 123 7.36 -14.47 2.39
CA GLY A 123 7.46 -13.93 1.03
C GLY A 123 8.29 -12.64 0.93
N VAL A 124 8.57 -11.99 2.06
CA VAL A 124 9.36 -10.75 2.10
C VAL A 124 10.78 -10.92 1.56
N HIS A 125 11.42 -12.07 1.81
CA HIS A 125 12.79 -12.32 1.37
C HIS A 125 12.88 -12.34 -0.17
N SER A 126 11.99 -13.10 -0.81
CA SER A 126 11.91 -13.15 -2.27
C SER A 126 11.54 -11.79 -2.89
N ALA A 127 10.65 -11.03 -2.25
CA ALA A 127 10.31 -9.68 -2.70
C ALA A 127 11.51 -8.74 -2.62
N LEU A 128 12.25 -8.74 -1.52
CA LEU A 128 13.46 -7.93 -1.34
C LEU A 128 14.56 -8.31 -2.34
N ASP A 129 14.77 -9.60 -2.59
CA ASP A 129 15.77 -10.08 -3.55
C ASP A 129 15.44 -9.63 -4.97
N LEU A 130 14.18 -9.77 -5.40
CA LEU A 130 13.73 -9.30 -6.72
C LEU A 130 13.85 -7.78 -6.87
N LEU A 131 13.45 -7.02 -5.83
CA LEU A 131 13.59 -5.56 -5.83
C LEU A 131 15.06 -5.15 -5.98
N LYS A 132 15.99 -5.81 -5.26
CA LYS A 132 17.43 -5.55 -5.38
C LYS A 132 17.97 -5.90 -6.76
N SER A 133 17.64 -7.07 -7.30
CA SER A 133 18.15 -7.50 -8.60
C SER A 133 17.69 -6.58 -9.74
N GLU A 134 16.44 -6.12 -9.69
CA GLU A 134 15.89 -5.19 -10.67
C GLU A 134 16.55 -3.81 -10.54
N MET A 135 16.84 -3.35 -9.31
CA MET A 135 17.58 -2.11 -9.08
C MET A 135 19.01 -2.17 -9.60
N ASP A 136 19.70 -3.28 -9.38
CA ASP A 136 21.07 -3.45 -9.85
C ASP A 136 21.14 -3.59 -11.38
N SER A 137 20.15 -4.25 -12.00
CA SER A 137 19.98 -4.28 -13.46
C SER A 137 19.87 -2.87 -14.05
N VAL A 138 18.97 -2.03 -13.51
CA VAL A 138 18.79 -0.64 -13.97
C VAL A 138 20.03 0.22 -13.73
N ARG A 139 20.71 0.05 -12.58
CA ARG A 139 21.98 0.74 -12.30
C ARG A 139 23.08 0.41 -13.31
N ASN A 140 23.09 -0.82 -13.83
CA ASN A 140 24.04 -1.28 -14.84
C ASN A 140 23.62 -0.93 -16.29
N GLY A 141 22.64 -0.04 -16.46
CA GLY A 141 22.18 0.44 -17.77
C GLY A 141 21.08 -0.41 -18.41
N GLY A 142 20.53 -1.39 -17.68
CA GLY A 142 19.34 -2.13 -18.08
C GLY A 142 18.05 -1.34 -17.89
N SER A 143 16.92 -2.00 -18.11
CA SER A 143 15.58 -1.45 -17.91
C SER A 143 14.72 -2.40 -17.07
N SER A 144 13.80 -1.85 -16.27
CA SER A 144 12.89 -2.61 -15.42
C SER A 144 11.48 -2.03 -15.51
N GLU A 145 10.52 -2.84 -15.95
CA GLU A 145 9.09 -2.46 -15.93
C GLU A 145 8.61 -2.27 -14.49
N MET A 146 9.02 -3.14 -13.57
CA MET A 146 8.64 -3.08 -12.16
C MET A 146 9.11 -1.77 -11.51
N LEU A 147 10.37 -1.38 -11.71
CA LEU A 147 10.86 -0.12 -11.15
C LEU A 147 10.24 1.09 -11.83
N SER A 148 10.02 1.04 -13.14
CA SER A 148 9.30 2.11 -13.85
C SER A 148 7.88 2.29 -13.28
N THR A 149 7.21 1.18 -12.95
CA THR A 149 5.89 1.16 -12.30
C THR A 149 5.95 1.73 -10.88
N LEU A 150 6.97 1.38 -10.08
CA LEU A 150 7.15 1.89 -8.72
C LEU A 150 7.53 3.38 -8.68
N ILE A 151 8.31 3.86 -9.65
CA ILE A 151 8.64 5.28 -9.80
C ILE A 151 7.40 6.07 -10.27
N ALA A 152 6.54 5.42 -11.06
CA ALA A 152 5.27 5.93 -11.56
C ALA A 152 5.40 7.32 -12.19
N TYR A 153 6.25 7.49 -13.22
CA TYR A 153 6.58 8.80 -13.83
C TYR A 153 5.35 9.66 -14.14
N ASN A 154 4.25 9.05 -14.60
CA ASN A 154 2.94 9.68 -14.68
C ASN A 154 2.08 9.29 -13.48
N TRP A 155 1.82 10.24 -12.57
CA TRP A 155 1.13 9.98 -11.31
C TRP A 155 -0.31 9.46 -11.48
N LYS A 156 -0.95 9.69 -12.65
CA LYS A 156 -2.29 9.17 -12.91
C LYS A 156 -2.32 7.64 -13.02
N GLU A 157 -1.20 7.01 -13.36
CA GLU A 157 -1.07 5.53 -13.40
C GLU A 157 -1.29 4.90 -12.03
N LEU A 158 -1.01 5.64 -10.94
CA LEU A 158 -1.27 5.21 -9.56
C LEU A 158 -2.76 5.06 -9.25
N LEU A 159 -3.63 5.70 -10.03
CA LEU A 159 -5.05 5.86 -9.71
C LEU A 159 -5.93 4.78 -10.35
N GLY A 160 -5.37 3.90 -11.17
CA GLY A 160 -6.14 2.93 -11.95
C GLY A 160 -7.26 3.62 -12.74
N PRO A 161 -8.51 3.13 -12.69
CA PRO A 161 -9.63 3.75 -13.41
C PRO A 161 -10.11 5.08 -12.77
N PHE A 162 -9.62 5.45 -11.58
CA PHE A 162 -10.19 6.54 -10.77
C PHE A 162 -9.52 7.90 -10.99
N THR A 163 -9.42 8.34 -12.24
CA THR A 163 -8.65 9.52 -12.65
C THR A 163 -9.45 10.83 -12.72
N VAL A 164 -10.75 10.82 -12.44
CA VAL A 164 -11.61 12.01 -12.49
C VAL A 164 -11.11 13.06 -11.50
N ASP A 165 -11.18 14.34 -11.91
CA ASP A 165 -10.81 15.45 -11.06
C ASP A 165 -11.87 15.67 -9.96
N PRO A 166 -11.53 15.60 -8.66
CA PRO A 166 -12.48 15.89 -7.59
C PRO A 166 -13.09 17.29 -7.67
N ALA A 167 -12.45 18.25 -8.36
CA ALA A 167 -13.00 19.60 -8.54
C ALA A 167 -14.22 19.62 -9.48
N THR A 168 -14.42 18.60 -10.32
CA THR A 168 -15.58 18.50 -11.20
C THR A 168 -16.76 17.78 -10.55
N LEU A 169 -16.61 17.31 -9.31
CA LEU A 169 -17.73 16.74 -8.56
C LEU A 169 -18.68 17.87 -8.18
N THR A 170 -19.90 17.82 -8.70
CA THR A 170 -20.98 18.67 -8.22
C THR A 170 -21.22 18.36 -6.75
N PRO A 171 -21.17 19.34 -5.83
CA PRO A 171 -21.62 19.12 -4.46
C PRO A 171 -23.08 18.68 -4.55
N THR A 172 -23.36 17.42 -4.23
CA THR A 172 -24.74 16.98 -4.03
C THR A 172 -25.28 17.81 -2.85
N GLY A 173 -26.25 18.67 -3.13
CA GLY A 173 -26.65 19.76 -2.24
C GLY A 173 -27.02 19.34 -0.81
N ASN A 174 -26.80 20.29 0.10
CA ASN A 174 -27.36 20.45 1.45
C ASN A 174 -27.34 19.23 2.39
N GLY A 175 -26.36 19.23 3.29
CA GLY A 175 -26.46 18.55 4.58
C GLY A 175 -25.72 19.38 5.63
N HIS A 176 -26.48 20.06 6.48
CA HIS A 176 -26.05 20.60 7.76
C HIS A 176 -25.32 19.54 8.60
#